data_AF-A0A2I0B1G2-F1
#
_entry.id   AF-A0A2I0B1G2-F1
#
_cell.length_a   1.000
_cell.length_b   1.000
_cell.length_c   1.000
_cell.angle_alpha   90.00
_cell.angle_beta   90.00
_cell.angle_gamma   90.00
#
_symmetry.space_group_name_H-M   'P 1'
#
loop_
_entity.id
_entity.type
_entity.pdbx_description
1 polymer ?
#
loop_
_entity_poly.entity_id
_entity_poly.type
_entity_poly.pdbx_seq_one_letter_code
_entity_poly.pdbx_strand_id
1 'polypeptide(L)' 'MKVRASVKKLCEFCRTVKRRGRVYILCTANPKHKQRQGMSTFAYEGPLPPAYVLNFLPHPPLSLSI' A
#
# COMPACT_ATOMS: atom_id res chain seq x y z
N MET A 1 -2.36 -9.25 21.91
CA MET A 1 -2.35 -8.27 20.80
C MET A 1 -1.47 -8.84 19.70
N LYS A 2 -2.03 -9.14 18.51
CA LYS A 2 -1.27 -9.72 17.38
C LYS A 2 -1.07 -8.69 16.27
N VAL A 3 0.15 -8.47 15.82
CA VAL A 3 0.45 -7.54 14.72
C VAL A 3 0.30 -8.29 13.39
N ARG A 4 -0.47 -7.75 12.44
CA ARG A 4 -0.68 -8.33 11.09
C ARG A 4 -0.68 -7.21 10.06
N ALA A 5 -0.23 -7.48 8.83
CA ALA A 5 -0.29 -6.48 7.74
C ALA A 5 -1.73 -6.05 7.43
N SER A 6 -2.67 -7.00 7.46
CA SER A 6 -4.10 -6.76 7.28
C SER A 6 -4.86 -7.18 8.53
N VAL A 7 -5.73 -6.29 9.01
CA VAL A 7 -6.57 -6.53 10.20
C VAL A 7 -8.02 -6.72 9.77
N LYS A 8 -8.65 -7.78 10.28
CA LYS A 8 -10.06 -8.12 10.01
C LYS A 8 -10.79 -8.41 11.31
N LYS A 9 -12.11 -8.14 11.34
CA LYS A 9 -13.00 -8.53 12.43
C LYS A 9 -13.18 -10.06 12.38
N LEU A 10 -13.11 -10.71 13.54
CA LEU A 10 -13.29 -12.17 13.68
C LEU A 10 -14.62 -12.54 14.35
N CYS A 11 -15.28 -11.54 14.95
CA CYS A 11 -16.43 -11.72 15.82
C CYS A 11 -17.31 -10.47 15.79
N GLU A 12 -18.54 -10.57 16.27
CA GLU A 12 -19.49 -9.45 16.33
C GLU A 12 -19.04 -8.37 17.31
N PHE A 13 -18.39 -8.77 18.41
CA PHE A 13 -17.84 -7.84 19.42
C PHE A 13 -16.53 -7.18 18.99
N CYS A 14 -16.01 -7.49 17.81
CA CYS A 14 -14.73 -7.02 17.33
C CYS A 14 -14.91 -5.63 16.68
N ARG A 15 -14.35 -4.58 17.30
CA ARG A 15 -14.44 -3.19 16.84
C ARG A 15 -13.13 -2.73 16.22
N THR A 16 -13.23 -2.07 15.07
CA THR A 16 -12.10 -1.44 14.40
C THR A 16 -11.90 -0.03 14.95
N VAL A 17 -10.70 0.29 15.42
CA VAL A 17 -10.40 1.61 15.98
C VAL A 17 -9.07 2.11 15.41
N LYS A 18 -9.05 3.34 14.90
CA LYS A 18 -7.82 4.04 14.49
C LYS A 18 -7.27 4.84 15.67
N ARG A 19 -6.02 4.59 16.04
CA ARG A 19 -5.31 5.33 17.11
C ARG A 19 -3.88 5.60 16.64
N ARG A 20 -3.39 6.84 16.80
CA ARG A 20 -2.01 7.23 16.43
C ARG A 20 -1.63 6.80 14.99
N GLY A 21 -2.54 7.00 14.03
CA GLY A 21 -2.34 6.64 12.62
C GLY A 21 -2.36 5.14 12.29
N ARG A 22 -2.58 4.24 13.25
CA ARG A 22 -2.62 2.78 13.03
C ARG A 22 -4.02 2.22 13.30
N VAL A 23 -4.41 1.20 12.55
CA VAL A 23 -5.69 0.49 12.74
C VAL A 23 -5.50 -0.63 13.76
N TYR A 24 -6.44 -0.74 14.69
CA TYR A 24 -6.52 -1.79 15.69
C TYR A 24 -7.86 -2.51 15.61
N ILE A 25 -7.86 -3.79 15.94
CA ILE A 25 -9.07 -4.55 16.28
C ILE A 25 -9.06 -4.74 17.79
N LEU A 26 -10.07 -4.20 18.45
CA LEU A 26 -10.35 -4.47 19.86
C LEU A 26 -11.53 -5.44 19.95
N CYS A 27 -11.47 -6.37 20.89
CA CYS A 27 -12.58 -7.25 21.22
C CYS A 27 -12.73 -7.23 22.74
N THR A 28 -13.96 -7.00 23.21
CA THR A 28 -14.32 -7.01 24.63
C THR A 28 -14.52 -8.42 25.16
N ALA A 29 -15.12 -9.31 24.37
CA ALA A 29 -15.39 -10.69 24.77
C ALA A 29 -14.13 -11.57 24.78
N ASN A 30 -13.26 -11.45 23.77
CA ASN A 30 -12.15 -12.37 23.54
C ASN A 30 -10.81 -11.64 23.31
N PRO A 31 -9.83 -11.73 24.23
CA PRO A 31 -8.55 -11.03 24.09
C PRO A 31 -7.66 -11.57 22.95
N LYS A 32 -7.90 -12.82 22.50
CA LYS A 32 -7.19 -13.45 21.37
C LYS A 32 -7.45 -12.75 20.03
N HIS A 33 -8.59 -12.06 19.88
CA HIS A 33 -8.94 -11.34 18.65
C HIS A 33 -8.28 -9.96 18.52
N LYS A 34 -7.60 -9.49 19.57
CA LYS A 34 -7.02 -8.14 19.61
C LYS A 34 -5.84 -8.04 18.63
N GLN A 35 -5.96 -7.21 17.59
CA GLN A 35 -4.98 -7.09 16.50
C GLN A 35 -4.50 -5.65 16.28
N ARG A 36 -3.31 -5.47 15.71
CA ARG A 36 -2.74 -4.19 15.26
C ARG A 36 -2.27 -4.30 13.82
N GLN A 37 -2.60 -3.32 12.99
CA GLN A 37 -2.08 -3.23 11.63
C GLN A 37 -0.59 -2.90 11.67
N GLY A 38 0.23 -3.83 11.18
CA GLY A 38 1.64 -3.63 10.85
C GLY A 38 1.78 -2.98 9.48
N MET A 39 2.98 -2.49 9.15
CA MET A 39 3.29 -1.67 7.97
C MET A 39 2.48 -2.07 6.74
N SER A 40 1.58 -1.17 6.31
CA SER A 40 1.11 -1.12 4.94
C SER A 40 2.23 -0.48 4.15
N THR A 41 3.14 -1.27 3.60
CA THR A 41 3.98 -0.77 2.52
C THR A 41 3.03 -0.37 1.41
N PHE A 42 2.77 0.93 1.27
CA PHE A 42 2.31 1.46 0.00
C PHE A 42 3.45 1.19 -0.97
N ALA A 43 3.38 0.06 -1.67
CA ALA A 43 4.42 -0.39 -2.60
C ALA A 43 4.53 0.53 -3.84
N TYR A 44 3.98 1.75 -3.78
CA TYR A 44 3.94 2.72 -4.85
C TYR A 44 4.79 3.97 -4.61
N GLU A 45 5.39 4.13 -3.43
CA GLU A 45 6.39 5.17 -3.15
C GLU A 45 7.79 4.53 -3.15
N GLY A 46 8.13 3.86 -4.25
CA GLY A 46 9.55 3.77 -4.62
C GLY A 46 10.02 5.18 -5.00
N PRO A 47 11.32 5.52 -4.87
CA PRO A 47 11.84 6.73 -5.50
C PRO A 47 11.48 6.59 -6.98
N LEU A 48 10.64 7.48 -7.49
CA LEU A 48 10.42 7.57 -8.92
C LEU A 48 11.83 7.60 -9.55
N PRO A 49 12.17 6.69 -10.48
CA PRO A 49 13.42 6.84 -11.21
C PRO A 49 13.40 8.24 -11.82
N PRO A 50 14.51 9.00 -11.76
CA PRO A 50 14.53 10.32 -12.40
C PRO A 50 14.15 10.11 -13.86
N ALA A 51 12.95 10.60 -14.21
CA ALA A 51 12.58 10.79 -15.59
C ALA A 51 13.73 11.57 -16.27
N TYR A 52 13.99 11.29 -17.55
CA TYR A 52 14.98 11.96 -18.40
C TYR A 52 16.42 11.43 -18.40
N VAL A 53 16.61 10.13 -18.63
CA VAL A 53 17.72 9.71 -19.51
C VAL A 53 17.24 8.55 -20.36
N LEU A 54 16.70 8.81 -21.54
CA LEU A 54 16.79 7.94 -22.72
C LEU A 54 16.11 8.62 -23.91
N ASN A 55 16.97 9.30 -24.67
CA ASN A 55 16.87 9.59 -26.10
C ASN A 55 15.78 8.79 -26.84
N PHE A 56 14.69 9.48 -27.19
CA PHE A 56 13.90 9.15 -28.38
C PHE A 56 13.79 10.43 -29.21
N LEU A 57 14.77 10.64 -30.07
CA LEU A 57 14.63 11.49 -31.24
C LEU A 57 14.38 10.55 -32.43
N PRO A 58 13.13 10.15 -32.74
CA PRO A 58 12.87 9.47 -33.98
C PRO A 58 12.81 10.54 -35.08
N HIS A 59 13.91 10.72 -35.80
CA HIS A 59 13.84 11.31 -37.14
C HIS A 59 13.30 10.22 -38.08
N PRO A 60 12.15 10.41 -38.75
CA PRO A 60 11.83 9.58 -39.89
C PRO A 60 12.74 9.98 -41.06
N PRO A 61 13.50 9.07 -41.70
CA PRO A 61 13.99 9.33 -43.04
C PRO A 61 12.78 9.23 -43.97
N LEU A 62 12.18 10.38 -44.29
CA LEU A 62 11.27 10.43 -45.43
C LEU A 62 12.08 10.21 -46.70
N SER A 63 11.84 9.04 -47.27
CA SER A 63 12.26 8.58 -48.57
C SER A 63 11.84 9.52 -49.71
N LEU A 64 12.74 9.61 -50.69
CA LEU A 64 12.60 10.12 -52.06
C LEU A 64 11.18 10.34 -52.59
N SER A 65 10.98 11.50 -53.22
CA SER A 65 10.04 11.70 -54.33
C SER A 65 10.49 12.88 -55.18
N ILE A 66 10.85 12.57 -56.44
CA ILE A 66 11.24 13.42 -57.60
C ILE A 66 12.74 13.73 -57.69
#